data_AF-A0A957RV77-F1
#
_entry.id   AF-A0A957RV77-F1
#
_cell.length_a   1.000
_cell.length_b   1.000
_cell.length_c   1.000
_cell.angle_alpha   90.00
_cell.angle_beta   90.00
_cell.angle_gamma   90.00
#
_symmetry.space_group_name_H-M   'P 1'
#
loop_
_entity.id
_entity.type
_entity.pdbx_description
1 polymer ?
#
loop_
_entity_poly.entity_id
_entity_poly.type
_entity_poly.pdbx_seq_one_letter_code
_entity_poly.pdbx_strand_id
1 'polypeptide(L)' 'SHDPALKGAPGDFVVPVREIRASAGAGFLYPLLGTMSTMPGLSARPAFFDIDLDENGQIVGLS' A
#
# COMPACT_ATOMS: atom_id res chain seq x y z
N SER A 1 5.79 -13.34 10.45
CA SER A 1 6.53 -13.59 9.19
C SER A 1 6.48 -12.37 8.30
N HIS A 2 7.43 -12.24 7.38
CA HIS A 2 7.42 -11.26 6.28
C HIS A 2 6.47 -11.66 5.15
N ASP A 3 5.93 -12.90 5.21
CA ASP A 3 4.96 -13.43 4.27
C ASP A 3 3.51 -13.04 4.68
N PRO A 4 2.79 -12.28 3.84
CA PRO A 4 1.40 -11.89 4.10
C PRO A 4 0.40 -13.06 4.06
N ALA A 5 0.79 -14.24 3.57
CA ALA A 5 -0.06 -15.44 3.57
C ALA A 5 -0.06 -16.19 4.92
N LEU A 6 0.93 -15.95 5.78
CA LEU A 6 1.04 -16.59 7.09
C LEU A 6 0.19 -15.85 8.14
N LYS A 7 -1.09 -16.23 8.23
CA LYS A 7 -2.07 -15.69 9.19
C LYS A 7 -1.89 -16.31 10.58
N GLY A 8 -2.20 -15.56 11.64
CA GLY A 8 -2.13 -16.03 13.03
C GLY A 8 -0.81 -15.67 13.72
N ALA A 9 -0.29 -16.57 14.58
CA ALA A 9 0.99 -16.40 15.29
C ALA A 9 2.02 -17.42 14.79
N PRO A 10 2.59 -17.24 13.59
CA PRO A 10 3.63 -18.15 13.09
C PRO A 10 4.90 -18.02 13.95
N GLY A 11 5.38 -19.15 14.49
CA GLY A 11 6.72 -19.26 15.09
C GLY A 11 7.80 -19.60 14.05
N ASP A 12 9.07 -19.49 14.42
CA ASP A 12 10.24 -19.92 13.63
C ASP A 12 10.34 -19.40 12.18
N PHE A 13 10.03 -18.11 11.94
CA PHE A 13 10.24 -17.48 10.64
C PHE A 13 11.50 -16.63 10.59
N VAL A 14 12.30 -16.78 9.53
CA VAL A 14 13.41 -15.88 9.22
C VAL A 14 12.84 -14.62 8.58
N VAL A 15 13.28 -13.45 9.05
CA VAL A 15 12.90 -12.15 8.49
C VAL A 15 14.02 -11.69 7.54
N PRO A 16 13.84 -11.80 6.21
CA PRO A 16 14.83 -11.32 5.26
C PRO A 16 14.77 -9.78 5.21
N VAL A 17 15.83 -9.13 5.68
CA VAL A 17 16.02 -7.68 5.53
C VAL A 17 16.66 -7.44 4.16
N ARG A 18 15.96 -6.75 3.26
CA ARG A 18 16.45 -6.51 1.88
C ARG A 18 17.26 -5.24 1.76
N GLU A 19 16.86 -4.18 2.46
CA GLU A 19 17.51 -2.88 2.40
C GLU A 19 17.31 -2.14 3.73
N ILE A 20 18.30 -1.37 4.17
CA ILE A 20 18.18 -0.51 5.35
C ILE A 20 18.31 0.93 4.87
N ARG A 21 17.27 1.74 5.11
CA ARG A 21 17.31 3.16 4.79
C ARG A 21 17.39 3.99 6.07
N ALA A 22 18.22 5.01 6.05
CA ALA A 22 18.36 5.96 7.13
C ALA A 22 17.44 7.15 6.89
N SER A 23 16.48 7.36 7.78
CA SER A 23 15.78 8.64 7.85
C SER A 23 16.61 9.60 8.72
N ALA A 24 17.65 10.17 8.13
CA ALA A 24 18.61 11.03 8.85
C ALA A 24 17.96 12.27 9.50
N GLY A 25 16.81 12.73 8.99
CA GLY A 25 16.05 13.84 9.59
C GLY A 25 15.18 13.43 10.79
N ALA A 26 14.79 12.16 10.90
CA ALA A 26 13.92 11.67 11.98
C ALA A 26 14.67 10.82 13.02
N GLY A 27 15.95 10.52 12.80
CA GLY A 27 16.83 9.85 13.77
C GLY A 27 16.68 8.33 13.86
N PHE A 28 16.08 7.68 12.85
CA PHE A 28 15.93 6.22 12.86
C PHE A 28 16.31 5.54 11.54
N LEU A 29 16.77 4.30 11.66
CA LEU A 29 17.01 3.37 10.56
C LEU A 29 15.76 2.49 10.41
N TYR A 30 15.22 2.35 9.21
CA TYR A 30 14.10 1.44 8.95
C TYR A 30 14.53 0.32 7.99
N PRO A 31 14.48 -0.95 8.43
CA PRO A 31 14.73 -2.10 7.57
C PRO A 31 13.50 -2.39 6.71
N LEU A 32 13.69 -2.45 5.40
CA LEU A 32 12.67 -2.83 4.42
C LEU A 32 12.72 -4.35 4.22
N LEU A 33 11.63 -5.00 4.61
CA LEU A 33 11.48 -6.46 4.55
C LEU A 33 10.85 -6.97 3.24
N GLY A 34 10.47 -6.06 2.33
CA GLY A 34 9.80 -6.38 1.08
C GLY A 34 9.70 -5.19 0.12
N THR A 35 9.01 -5.37 -1.01
CA THR A 35 8.68 -4.27 -1.92
C THR A 35 7.51 -3.46 -1.37
N MET A 36 7.80 -2.28 -0.82
CA MET A 36 6.76 -1.27 -0.61
C MET A 36 6.49 -0.56 -1.95
N SER A 37 5.25 -0.64 -2.43
CA SER A 37 4.83 0.18 -3.57
C SER A 37 4.56 1.61 -3.08
N THR A 38 5.33 2.56 -3.60
CA THR A 38 5.14 4.00 -3.29
C THR A 38 4.18 4.67 -4.26
N MET A 39 3.75 3.96 -5.31
CA MET A 39 2.84 4.46 -6.33
C MET A 39 1.76 3.40 -6.58
N PRO A 40 0.58 3.52 -5.98
CA PRO A 40 -0.53 2.63 -6.30
C PRO A 40 -0.95 2.87 -7.75
N GLY A 41 -1.02 1.80 -8.53
CA GLY A 41 -1.58 1.84 -9.87
C GLY A 41 -3.10 1.94 -9.83
N LEU A 42 -3.69 2.31 -10.96
CA LEU A 42 -5.13 2.32 -11.15
C LEU A 42 -5.65 0.88 -11.29
N SER A 43 -6.81 0.57 -10.71
CA SER A 43 -7.46 -0.74 -10.86
C SER A 43 -7.92 -0.98 -12.31
N ALA A 44 -8.14 -2.25 -12.68
CA ALA A 44 -8.59 -2.62 -14.04
C ALA A 44 -9.91 -1.94 -14.47
N ARG A 45 -10.78 -1.62 -13.50
CA ARG A 45 -11.93 -0.72 -13.67
C ARG A 45 -11.74 0.49 -12.75
N PRO A 46 -11.17 1.60 -13.23
CA PRO A 46 -11.04 2.83 -12.46
C PRO A 46 -12.38 3.43 -12.10
N ALA A 47 -12.44 4.06 -10.93
CA ALA A 47 -13.61 4.80 -10.45
C ALA A 47 -14.05 5.92 -11.41
N PHE A 48 -13.15 6.47 -12.24
CA PHE A 48 -13.50 7.49 -13.23
C PHE A 48 -14.55 7.03 -14.26
N PHE A 49 -14.70 5.74 -14.53
CA PHE A 49 -15.76 5.25 -15.41
C PHE A 49 -17.17 5.48 -14.84
N ASP A 50 -17.29 5.55 -13.52
CA ASP A 50 -18.57 5.70 -12.83
C ASP A 50 -18.74 7.13 -12.28
N ILE A 51 -17.74 8.02 -12.47
CA ILE A 51 -17.82 9.44 -12.11
C ILE A 51 -18.55 10.21 -13.21
N ASP A 52 -19.69 10.80 -12.86
CA ASP A 52 -20.46 11.65 -13.77
C ASP A 52 -21.13 12.80 -12.99
N LEU A 53 -21.72 13.74 -13.72
CA LEU A 53 -22.52 14.84 -13.17
C LEU A 53 -23.99 14.61 -13.49
N ASP A 54 -24.86 14.66 -12.48
CA ASP A 54 -26.30 14.64 -12.70
C ASP A 54 -26.82 15.97 -13.28
N GLU A 55 -28.07 15.99 -13.72
CA GLU A 55 -28.73 17.19 -14.30
C GLU A 55 -28.83 18.37 -13.32
N ASN A 56 -28.61 18.13 -12.02
CA ASN A 56 -28.60 19.13 -10.96
C ASN A 56 -27.18 19.57 -10.56
N GLY A 57 -26.15 19.09 -11.26
CA GLY A 57 -24.74 19.40 -11.01
C GLY A 57 -24.13 18.67 -9.81
N GLN A 58 -24.72 17.58 -9.34
CA GLN A 58 -24.17 16.74 -8.27
C GLN A 58 -23.25 15.66 -8.85
N ILE A 59 -22.16 15.37 -8.15
CA ILE A 59 -21.18 14.35 -8.52
C ILE A 59 -21.73 12.97 -8.12
N VAL A 60 -21.93 12.09 -9.09
CA VAL A 60 -22.20 10.66 -8.89
C VAL A 60 -20.91 9.86 -9.05
N GLY A 61 -20.76 8.75 -8.32
CA GLY A 61 -19.60 7.84 -8.45
C GLY A 61 -18.34 8.16 -7.63
N LEU A 62 -18.40 9.16 -6.74
CA LEU A 62 -17.32 9.51 -5.81
C LEU A 62 -17.71 9.14 -4.37
N SER A 63 -17.62 7.86 -3.99
CA SER A 63 -17.69 7.41 -2.59
C SER A 63 -16.86 6.17 -2.34
#